data_AF-A0A2G6BWC7-F1
#
_entry.id   AF-A0A2G6BWC7-F1
#
_cell.length_a   1.000
_cell.length_b   1.000
_cell.length_c   1.000
_cell.angle_alpha   90.00
_cell.angle_beta   90.00
_cell.angle_gamma   90.00
#
_symmetry.space_group_name_H-M   'P 1'
#
loop_
_entity.id
_entity.type
_entity.pdbx_description
1 polymer ?
#
loop_
_entity_poly.entity_id
_entity_poly.type
_entity_poly.pdbx_seq_one_letter_code
_entity_poly.pdbx_strand_id
1 'polypeptide(L)'
;MSVCIKYQEMINAKIDGEIDAKDLQTIDKHLLSCNECKKLETDLLKIKNLVNIQPKFKLSDGFNSKLMERIKNEKREKRKGRSISLRSVMTYVAGVAAVFVSFLVINSNDMEKSAVSNSFLTDQNSQIYLNSNDSTFLDSLKSTDQIKNHELKTYQVSDEE
;
A
#
# COMPACT_ATOMS: atom_id res chain seq x y z
N MET A 1 -34.86 -12.89 -29.29
CA MET A 1 -33.47 -13.18 -29.73
C MET A 1 -32.38 -12.40 -28.97
N SER A 2 -32.65 -11.24 -28.36
CA SER A 2 -31.62 -10.46 -27.64
C SER A 2 -31.26 -10.95 -26.23
N VAL A 3 -32.16 -11.64 -25.53
CA VAL A 3 -31.98 -12.04 -24.11
C VAL A 3 -30.87 -13.08 -23.93
N CYS A 4 -30.67 -13.97 -24.90
CA CYS A 4 -29.70 -15.07 -24.79
C CYS A 4 -28.25 -14.61 -24.95
N ILE A 5 -27.98 -13.48 -25.61
CA ILE A 5 -26.61 -13.00 -25.88
C ILE A 5 -25.86 -12.76 -24.57
N LYS A 6 -26.51 -12.14 -23.58
CA LYS A 6 -25.93 -11.92 -22.24
C LYS A 6 -25.52 -13.24 -21.56
N TYR A 7 -26.30 -14.30 -21.76
CA TYR A 7 -26.04 -15.59 -21.15
C TYR A 7 -24.94 -16.39 -21.87
N GLN A 8 -24.60 -16.07 -23.12
CA GLN A 8 -23.50 -16.74 -23.83
C GLN A 8 -22.15 -16.48 -23.15
N GLU A 9 -21.91 -15.23 -22.74
CA GLU A 9 -20.69 -14.86 -22.01
C GLU A 9 -20.60 -15.59 -20.66
N MET A 10 -21.72 -15.64 -19.93
CA MET A 10 -21.81 -16.38 -18.66
C MET A 10 -21.60 -17.88 -18.86
N ILE A 11 -22.12 -18.46 -19.95
CA ILE A 11 -21.89 -19.87 -20.29
C ILE A 11 -20.40 -20.11 -20.54
N ASN A 12 -19.71 -19.27 -21.32
CA ASN A 12 -18.28 -19.41 -21.55
C ASN A 12 -17.49 -19.33 -20.23
N ALA A 13 -17.76 -18.31 -19.41
CA ALA A 13 -17.12 -18.17 -18.10
C ALA A 13 -17.38 -19.39 -17.19
N LYS A 14 -18.60 -19.95 -17.22
CA LYS A 14 -18.93 -21.20 -16.51
C LYS A 14 -18.11 -22.38 -17.01
N ILE A 15 -17.93 -22.51 -18.32
CA ILE A 15 -17.12 -23.59 -18.93
C ILE A 15 -15.65 -23.45 -18.56
N ASP A 16 -15.10 -22.23 -18.50
CA ASP A 16 -13.71 -21.98 -18.13
C ASP A 16 -13.45 -22.03 -16.61
N GLY A 17 -14.50 -21.94 -15.81
CA GLY A 17 -14.42 -21.94 -14.34
C GLY A 17 -14.17 -20.55 -13.73
N GLU A 18 -14.45 -19.49 -14.50
CA GLU A 18 -14.22 -18.08 -14.13
C GLU A 18 -15.50 -17.37 -13.67
N ILE A 19 -16.64 -18.08 -13.62
CA ILE A 19 -17.92 -17.51 -13.18
C ILE A 19 -18.01 -17.41 -11.65
N ASP A 20 -18.56 -16.31 -11.15
CA ASP A 20 -18.84 -16.16 -9.72
C ASP A 20 -20.11 -16.92 -9.29
N ALA A 21 -20.28 -17.11 -7.98
CA ALA A 21 -21.39 -17.89 -7.43
C ALA A 21 -22.79 -17.28 -7.70
N LYS A 22 -22.88 -15.95 -7.78
CA LYS A 22 -24.16 -15.23 -8.00
C LYS A 22 -24.61 -15.38 -9.45
N ASP A 23 -23.66 -15.24 -10.36
CA ASP A 23 -23.86 -15.37 -11.80
C ASP A 23 -24.10 -16.83 -12.19
N LEU A 24 -23.47 -17.79 -11.50
CA LEU A 24 -23.72 -19.21 -11.66
C LEU A 24 -25.19 -19.58 -11.38
N GLN A 25 -25.75 -19.12 -10.25
CA GLN A 25 -27.17 -19.37 -9.95
C GLN A 25 -28.09 -18.73 -10.99
N THR A 26 -27.70 -17.57 -11.52
CA THR A 26 -28.48 -16.83 -12.51
C THR A 26 -28.52 -17.58 -13.85
N ILE A 27 -27.38 -18.07 -14.33
CA ILE A 27 -27.32 -18.84 -15.57
C ILE A 27 -28.00 -20.21 -15.41
N ASP A 28 -27.85 -20.89 -14.27
CA ASP A 28 -28.50 -22.18 -14.04
C ASP A 28 -30.03 -22.08 -14.11
N LYS A 29 -30.61 -21.02 -13.53
CA LYS A 29 -32.04 -20.72 -13.69
C LYS A 29 -32.44 -20.49 -15.14
N HIS A 30 -31.61 -19.81 -15.93
CA HIS A 30 -31.87 -19.59 -17.35
C HIS A 30 -31.84 -20.90 -18.14
N LEU A 31 -30.86 -21.76 -17.88
CA LEU A 31 -30.67 -23.05 -18.56
C LEU A 31 -31.85 -24.04 -18.32
N LEU A 32 -32.60 -23.88 -17.22
CA LEU A 32 -33.83 -24.65 -16.98
C LEU A 32 -34.96 -24.32 -17.95
N SER A 33 -34.99 -23.09 -18.48
CA SER A 33 -36.09 -22.58 -19.32
C SER A 33 -35.70 -22.35 -20.78
N CYS A 34 -34.41 -22.26 -21.10
CA CYS A 34 -33.92 -21.98 -22.45
C CYS A 34 -33.17 -23.17 -23.07
N ASN A 35 -33.84 -23.87 -23.99
CA ASN A 35 -33.26 -25.02 -24.71
C ASN A 35 -32.06 -24.63 -25.59
N GLU A 36 -32.07 -23.44 -26.19
CA GLU A 36 -30.98 -22.95 -27.05
C GLU A 36 -29.68 -22.77 -26.23
N CYS A 37 -29.75 -22.10 -25.09
CA CYS A 37 -28.61 -21.91 -24.20
C CYS A 37 -28.13 -23.24 -23.59
N LYS A 38 -29.04 -24.16 -23.26
CA LYS A 38 -28.70 -25.52 -22.81
C LYS A 38 -27.96 -26.32 -23.87
N LYS A 39 -28.39 -26.21 -25.14
CA LYS A 39 -27.71 -26.84 -26.27
C LYS A 39 -26.31 -26.25 -26.45
N LEU A 40 -26.17 -24.92 -26.39
CA LEU A 40 -24.88 -24.24 -26.45
C LEU A 40 -23.92 -24.72 -25.36
N GLU A 41 -24.35 -24.74 -24.10
CA GLU A 41 -23.54 -25.24 -22.98
C GLU A 41 -23.10 -26.69 -23.21
N THR A 42 -24.03 -27.53 -23.64
CA THR A 42 -23.75 -28.95 -23.92
C THR A 42 -22.71 -29.13 -25.02
N ASP A 43 -22.81 -28.34 -26.10
CA ASP A 43 -21.88 -28.42 -27.23
C ASP A 43 -20.49 -27.89 -26.85
N LEU A 44 -20.40 -26.82 -26.04
CA LEU A 44 -19.14 -26.33 -25.50
C LEU A 44 -18.47 -27.35 -24.57
N LEU A 45 -19.24 -28.03 -23.70
CA LEU A 45 -18.71 -29.11 -22.86
C LEU A 45 -18.14 -30.27 -23.68
N LYS A 46 -18.81 -30.66 -24.78
CA LYS A 46 -18.27 -31.68 -25.69
C LYS A 46 -16.94 -31.25 -26.27
N ILE A 47 -16.82 -30.02 -26.76
CA ILE A 47 -15.58 -29.48 -27.33
C ILE A 47 -14.47 -29.51 -26.27
N LYS A 48 -14.74 -29.01 -25.05
CA LYS A 48 -13.78 -29.04 -23.94
C LYS A 48 -13.29 -30.46 -23.63
N ASN A 49 -14.20 -31.43 -23.63
CA ASN A 49 -13.85 -32.83 -23.40
C ASN A 49 -13.00 -33.41 -24.54
N LEU A 50 -13.34 -33.13 -25.80
CA LEU A 50 -12.56 -33.58 -26.96
C LEU A 50 -11.13 -33.01 -26.95
N VAL A 51 -10.96 -31.76 -26.53
CA VAL A 51 -9.65 -31.14 -26.35
C VAL A 51 -8.89 -31.80 -25.20
N ASN A 52 -9.55 -32.09 -24.07
CA ASN A 52 -8.91 -32.70 -22.90
C ASN A 52 -8.44 -34.14 -23.13
N ILE A 53 -9.00 -34.86 -24.09
CA ILE A 53 -8.59 -36.23 -24.46
C ILE A 53 -7.26 -36.22 -25.23
N GLN A 54 -6.84 -35.07 -25.77
CA GLN A 54 -5.59 -34.99 -26.53
C GLN A 54 -4.38 -35.33 -25.66
N PRO A 55 -3.36 -36.01 -26.23
CA PRO A 55 -2.16 -36.37 -25.50
C PRO A 55 -1.49 -35.11 -24.94
N LYS A 56 -1.31 -35.07 -23.63
CA LYS A 56 -0.58 -33.99 -22.98
C LYS A 56 0.87 -34.03 -23.46
N PHE A 57 1.32 -32.93 -24.05
CA PHE A 57 2.71 -32.79 -24.47
C PHE A 57 3.61 -32.91 -23.24
N LYS A 58 4.53 -33.89 -23.24
CA LYS A 58 5.55 -33.98 -22.21
C LYS A 58 6.53 -32.83 -22.43
N LEU A 59 6.73 -32.01 -21.40
CA LEU A 59 7.78 -31.00 -21.43
C LEU A 59 9.14 -31.70 -21.63
N SER A 60 10.00 -31.11 -22.45
CA SER A 60 11.35 -31.62 -22.63
C SER A 60 12.16 -31.48 -21.34
N ASP A 61 13.07 -32.44 -21.13
CA ASP A 61 13.98 -32.39 -20.00
C ASP A 61 14.80 -31.09 -20.04
N GLY A 62 14.82 -30.36 -18.92
CA GLY A 62 15.51 -29.08 -18.82
C GLY A 62 14.77 -27.87 -19.40
N PHE A 63 13.50 -27.97 -19.80
CA PHE A 63 12.71 -26.80 -20.19
C PHE A 63 12.66 -25.74 -19.07
N ASN A 64 12.37 -26.17 -17.84
CA ASN A 64 12.28 -25.29 -16.68
C ASN A 64 13.60 -24.59 -16.37
N SER A 65 14.73 -25.29 -16.49
CA SER A 65 16.04 -24.68 -16.25
C SER A 65 16.36 -23.62 -17.31
N LYS A 66 16.15 -23.94 -18.59
CA LYS A 66 16.33 -22.98 -19.70
C LYS A 66 15.39 -21.78 -19.59
N LEU A 67 14.12 -21.99 -19.21
CA LEU A 67 13.16 -20.92 -18.99
C LEU A 67 13.60 -20.00 -17.85
N MET A 68 13.96 -20.58 -16.70
CA MET A 68 14.42 -19.83 -15.53
C MET A 68 15.71 -19.07 -15.82
N GLU A 69 16.62 -19.65 -16.60
CA GLU A 69 17.83 -18.98 -17.05
C GLU A 69 17.50 -17.75 -17.90
N ARG A 70 16.60 -17.87 -18.89
CA ARG A 70 16.16 -16.73 -19.70
C ARG A 70 15.51 -15.63 -18.86
N ILE A 71 14.61 -15.98 -17.94
CA ILE A 71 13.97 -15.02 -17.02
C ILE A 71 15.03 -14.27 -16.18
N LYS A 72 16.04 -14.98 -15.68
CA LYS A 72 17.14 -14.36 -14.91
C LYS A 72 17.99 -13.44 -15.79
N ASN A 73 18.30 -13.87 -17.01
CA ASN A 73 19.11 -13.09 -17.94
C ASN A 73 18.40 -11.81 -18.36
N GLU A 74 17.11 -11.84 -18.68
CA GLU A 74 16.33 -10.62 -18.97
C GLU A 74 16.31 -9.63 -17.79
N LYS A 75 16.16 -10.14 -16.56
CA LYS A 75 16.25 -9.30 -15.35
C LYS A 75 17.64 -8.67 -15.17
N ARG A 76 18.71 -9.41 -15.51
CA ARG A 76 20.09 -8.92 -15.43
C ARG A 76 20.39 -7.87 -16.49
N GLU A 77 19.96 -8.10 -17.73
CA GLU A 77 20.16 -7.15 -18.84
C GLU A 77 19.40 -5.83 -18.58
N LYS A 78 18.17 -5.89 -18.05
CA LYS A 78 17.44 -4.69 -17.60
C LYS A 78 18.16 -3.92 -16.48
N ARG A 79 18.97 -4.59 -15.65
CA ARG A 79 19.75 -3.97 -14.57
C ARG A 79 21.09 -3.43 -15.06
N LYS A 80 21.76 -4.09 -16.00
CA LYS A 80 23.02 -3.62 -16.61
C LYS A 80 22.86 -2.26 -17.29
N GLY A 81 21.71 -1.98 -17.90
CA GLY A 81 21.40 -0.67 -18.50
C GLY A 81 21.24 0.49 -17.51
N ARG A 82 21.24 0.25 -16.19
CA ARG A 82 21.16 1.26 -15.13
C ARG A 82 22.46 1.44 -14.35
N SER A 83 23.60 1.33 -15.03
CA SER A 83 24.87 1.78 -14.44
C SER A 83 24.91 3.30 -14.44
N ILE A 84 24.42 3.93 -13.37
CA ILE A 84 24.68 5.36 -13.12
C ILE A 84 26.17 5.48 -12.86
N SER A 85 26.89 6.24 -13.71
CA SER A 85 28.33 6.40 -13.54
C SER A 85 28.63 7.13 -12.23
N LEU A 86 29.70 6.72 -11.53
CA LEU A 86 30.15 7.41 -10.31
C LEU A 86 30.40 8.91 -10.55
N ARG A 87 30.83 9.27 -11.76
CA ARG A 87 31.01 10.67 -12.18
C ARG A 87 29.67 11.43 -12.18
N SER A 88 28.60 10.83 -12.71
CA SER A 88 27.25 11.42 -12.70
C SER A 88 26.72 11.61 -11.28
N VAL A 89 26.98 10.67 -10.38
CA VAL A 89 26.62 10.79 -8.96
C VAL A 89 27.41 11.92 -8.29
N MET A 90 28.73 11.98 -8.50
CA MET A 90 29.56 13.05 -7.93
C MET A 90 29.16 14.43 -8.42
N THR A 91 28.82 14.59 -9.71
CA THR A 91 28.34 15.87 -10.25
C THR A 91 27.01 16.29 -9.62
N TYR A 92 26.09 15.34 -9.40
CA TYR A 92 24.82 15.63 -8.74
C TYR A 92 25.01 16.04 -7.27
N VAL A 93 25.83 15.29 -6.52
CA VAL A 93 26.13 15.59 -5.11
C VAL A 93 26.81 16.94 -4.96
N ALA A 94 27.77 17.27 -5.84
CA ALA A 94 28.43 18.58 -5.84
C ALA A 94 27.44 19.73 -6.11
N GLY A 95 26.50 19.54 -7.03
CA GLY A 95 25.45 20.52 -7.31
C GLY A 95 24.54 20.78 -6.11
N VAL A 96 24.08 19.72 -5.44
CA VAL A 96 23.23 19.84 -4.23
C VAL A 96 23.99 20.52 -3.08
N ALA A 97 25.25 20.13 -2.86
CA ALA A 97 26.10 20.75 -1.86
C ALA A 97 26.32 22.25 -2.13
N ALA A 98 26.55 22.64 -3.38
CA ALA A 98 26.73 24.04 -3.76
C ALA A 98 25.47 24.87 -3.47
N VAL A 99 24.27 24.38 -3.81
CA VAL A 99 23.01 25.06 -3.50
C VAL A 99 22.82 25.22 -1.99
N PHE A 100 23.13 24.18 -1.21
CA PHE A 100 23.03 24.23 0.25
C PHE A 100 24.00 25.25 0.86
N VAL A 101 25.25 25.26 0.40
CA VAL A 101 26.26 26.25 0.83
C VAL A 101 25.84 27.67 0.42
N SER A 102 25.36 27.87 -0.81
CA SER A 102 24.85 29.17 -1.25
C SER A 102 23.66 29.65 -0.42
N PHE A 103 22.74 28.76 -0.07
CA PHE A 103 21.63 29.07 0.82
C PHE A 103 22.10 29.51 2.21
N LEU A 104 23.07 28.80 2.81
CA LEU A 104 23.63 29.18 4.11
C LEU A 104 24.33 30.55 4.08
N VAL A 105 25.08 30.83 3.00
CA VAL A 105 25.79 32.12 2.84
C VAL A 105 24.82 33.29 2.63
N ILE A 106 23.73 33.09 1.88
CA ILE A 106 22.69 34.11 1.70
C ILE A 106 22.00 34.41 3.04
N ASN A 107 21.65 33.38 3.82
CA ASN A 107 21.02 33.57 5.12
C ASN A 107 21.98 34.11 6.19
N SER A 108 23.30 33.92 6.08
CA SER A 108 24.26 34.50 7.01
C SER A 108 24.42 36.02 6.84
N ASN A 109 24.08 36.57 5.67
CA ASN A 109 24.18 38.01 5.41
C ASN A 109 23.01 38.83 5.98
N ASP A 110 21.91 38.19 6.40
CA ASP A 110 20.79 38.87 7.08
C ASP A 110 21.03 39.07 8.60
N MET A 111 22.08 38.46 9.16
CA MET A 111 22.43 38.57 10.59
C MET A 111 23.26 39.82 10.95
N GLU A 112 23.53 40.73 10.02
CA GLU A 112 24.22 42.00 10.35
C GLU A 112 23.24 43.17 10.57
N LYS A 113 21.96 43.06 10.16
CA LYS A 113 20.98 44.17 10.27
C LYS A 113 20.03 44.13 11.47
N SER A 114 20.13 43.14 12.36
CA SER A 114 19.25 43.06 13.55
C SER A 114 19.97 43.20 14.90
N ALA A 115 21.29 43.44 14.93
CA ALA A 115 22.07 43.44 16.17
C ALA A 115 22.25 44.80 16.86
N VAL A 116 21.67 45.91 16.35
CA VAL A 116 21.95 47.26 16.89
C VAL A 116 20.91 47.78 17.90
N SER A 117 19.74 47.15 18.07
CA SER A 117 18.69 47.72 18.95
C SER A 117 18.48 47.10 20.33
N ASN A 118 19.15 45.99 20.70
CA ASN A 118 18.83 45.29 21.96
C ASN A 118 19.93 45.24 23.03
N SER A 119 21.08 45.90 22.86
CA SER A 119 22.16 45.84 23.86
C SER A 119 22.14 46.94 24.93
N PHE A 120 21.04 47.69 25.10
CA PHE A 120 21.01 48.82 26.05
C PHE A 120 20.38 48.52 27.43
N LEU A 121 19.81 47.35 27.68
CA LEU A 121 19.23 47.04 29.00
C LEU A 121 19.51 45.60 29.42
N THR A 122 20.64 45.35 30.09
CA THR A 122 20.79 44.46 31.27
C THR A 122 22.27 44.15 31.56
N ASP A 123 23.05 45.20 31.79
CA ASP A 123 24.19 45.11 32.73
C ASP A 123 23.65 45.60 34.09
N GLN A 124 23.08 44.68 34.87
CA GLN A 124 22.99 44.81 36.33
C GLN A 124 22.49 43.52 37.00
N ASN A 125 23.37 42.95 37.81
CA ASN A 125 23.09 42.21 39.04
C ASN A 125 22.56 40.77 38.96
N SER A 126 23.54 39.87 38.81
CA SER A 126 23.68 38.71 39.69
C SER A 126 23.66 39.10 41.17
N GLN A 127 22.60 38.78 41.91
CA GLN A 127 22.67 38.55 43.35
C GLN A 127 21.68 37.43 43.74
N ILE A 128 22.26 36.33 44.22
CA ILE A 128 21.58 35.26 44.93
C ILE A 128 21.38 35.74 46.37
N TYR A 129 20.15 35.91 46.84
CA TYR A 129 19.80 35.71 48.26
C TYR A 129 18.36 35.22 48.42
N LEU A 130 18.23 34.25 49.33
CA LEU A 130 17.05 33.51 49.76
C LEU A 130 15.89 34.42 50.18
N ASN A 131 14.66 34.12 49.76
CA ASN A 131 13.54 34.21 50.71
C ASN A 131 12.32 33.37 50.33
N SER A 132 11.65 32.96 51.40
CA SER A 132 10.63 31.94 51.60
C SER A 132 9.22 32.30 51.12
N ASN A 133 8.43 31.22 50.97
CA ASN A 133 6.97 31.12 50.98
C ASN A 133 6.27 31.37 49.64
N ASP A 134 6.02 30.29 48.89
CA ASP A 134 4.74 30.20 48.19
C ASP A 134 4.24 28.75 48.14
N SER A 135 3.15 28.51 48.87
CA SER A 135 2.52 27.21 49.13
C SER A 135 1.58 26.78 48.01
N THR A 136 1.99 26.96 46.75
CA THR A 136 1.08 26.81 45.59
C THR A 136 1.49 25.70 44.60
N PHE A 137 2.60 25.01 44.84
CA PHE A 137 3.07 23.92 43.97
C PHE A 137 2.71 22.50 44.46
N LEU A 138 2.45 22.31 45.76
CA LEU A 138 2.12 20.97 46.30
C LEU A 138 0.63 20.60 46.21
N ASP A 139 -0.24 21.53 45.83
CA ASP A 139 -1.68 21.26 45.61
C ASP A 139 -2.02 20.90 44.15
N SER A 140 -1.11 21.12 43.19
CA SER A 140 -1.35 20.76 41.78
C SER A 140 -0.98 19.32 41.42
N LEU A 141 -0.29 18.60 42.31
CA LEU A 141 0.12 17.19 42.10
C LEU A 141 -0.87 16.17 42.68
N LYS A 142 -1.96 16.60 43.32
CA LYS A 142 -3.02 15.69 43.82
C LYS A 142 -4.20 15.49 42.86
N SER A 143 -4.20 16.11 41.67
CA SER A 143 -5.34 16.06 40.74
C SER A 143 -5.21 15.04 39.59
N THR A 144 -4.15 14.23 39.55
CA THR A 144 -3.88 13.32 38.42
C THR A 144 -3.93 11.82 38.75
N ASP A 145 -4.55 11.44 39.87
CA ASP A 145 -4.72 10.02 40.27
C ASP A 145 -6.19 9.58 40.50
N GLN A 146 -7.19 10.35 40.04
CA GLN A 146 -8.62 10.01 40.23
C GLN A 146 -9.45 9.77 38.96
N ILE A 147 -8.83 9.33 37.86
CA ILE A 147 -9.59 8.78 36.71
C ILE A 147 -9.28 7.29 36.54
N LYS A 148 -9.57 6.52 37.60
CA LYS A 148 -10.04 5.15 37.48
C LYS A 148 -11.37 5.08 38.21
N ASN A 149 -12.36 4.46 37.58
CA ASN A 149 -13.64 4.00 38.13
C ASN A 149 -14.87 4.88 37.87
N HIS A 150 -15.18 5.09 36.59
CA HIS A 150 -16.55 5.24 36.07
C HIS A 150 -16.40 4.90 34.58
N GLU A 151 -16.74 3.72 34.07
CA GLU A 151 -18.10 3.20 33.91
C GLU A 151 -18.01 1.69 33.65
N LEU A 152 -18.66 0.90 34.52
CA LEU A 152 -18.98 -0.50 34.28
C LEU A 152 -20.51 -0.59 34.36
N LYS A 153 -21.12 -1.22 33.35
CA LYS A 153 -22.56 -1.43 33.03
C LYS A 153 -22.88 -0.67 31.73
N THR A 154 -23.24 -1.28 30.60
CA THR A 154 -24.08 -2.46 30.34
C THR A 154 -23.89 -2.94 28.90
N TYR A 155 -23.68 -4.24 28.64
CA TYR A 155 -24.29 -4.96 27.51
C TYR A 155 -23.98 -6.46 27.65
N GLN A 156 -24.96 -7.25 28.09
CA GLN A 156 -24.89 -8.71 28.03
C GLN A 156 -25.49 -9.17 26.70
N VAL A 157 -24.73 -10.02 26.02
CA VAL A 157 -25.07 -10.72 24.79
C VAL A 157 -25.95 -11.91 25.14
N SER A 158 -27.09 -12.00 24.44
CA SER A 158 -27.89 -13.21 24.24
C SER A 158 -27.12 -14.20 23.36
N ASP A 159 -27.05 -15.47 23.75
CA ASP A 159 -27.36 -16.65 22.90
C ASP A 159 -26.97 -17.96 23.63
N GLU A 160 -27.80 -19.00 23.38
CA GLU A 160 -27.59 -20.45 23.60
C GLU A 160 -27.54 -20.91 25.08
N GLU A 161 -28.42 -21.77 25.63
CA GLU A 161 -29.15 -22.96 25.15
C GLU A 161 -30.40 -23.23 26.03
#